data_AF-K6YKR8-F1
#
_entry.id   AF-K6YKR8-F1
#
_cell.length_a   1.000
_cell.length_b   1.000
_cell.length_c   1.000
_cell.angle_alpha   90.00
_cell.angle_beta   90.00
_cell.angle_gamma   90.00
#
_symmetry.space_group_name_H-M   'P 1'
#
loop_
_entity.id
_entity.type
_entity.pdbx_description
1 polymer ?
#
loop_
_entity_poly.entity_id
_entity_poly.type
_entity_poly.pdbx_seq_one_letter_code
_entity_poly.pdbx_strand_id
1 'polypeptide(L)'
;MDWLIGVVLVLVGAVIGFFVAKYVYFDKEKTSKDGQKEQTLKDVMVQQSLNHVAESRKIAEQLEKQCQTLTQNLDNYESSLSLLNADAQSSNVSFFGEHASPFLQNKEQKVTREKDSADVQPLDFSNQSSGLFSGSENVRPEKQSK
;
A
#
# COMPACT_ATOMS: atom_id res chain seq x y z
N MET A 1 35.27 -76.96 -26.87
CA MET A 1 33.87 -76.53 -26.69
C MET A 1 33.63 -75.95 -25.30
N ASP A 2 34.27 -76.47 -24.24
CA ASP A 2 34.05 -76.00 -22.86
C ASP A 2 34.64 -74.61 -22.53
N TRP A 3 35.63 -74.10 -23.28
CA TRP A 3 36.17 -72.76 -23.01
C TRP A 3 35.18 -71.63 -23.35
N LEU A 4 34.27 -71.87 -24.31
CA LEU A 4 33.28 -70.88 -24.75
C LEU A 4 32.27 -70.57 -23.64
N ILE A 5 31.90 -71.58 -22.85
CA ILE A 5 30.96 -71.38 -21.73
C ILE A 5 31.58 -70.52 -20.64
N GLY A 6 32.89 -70.67 -20.38
CA GLY A 6 33.63 -69.86 -19.42
C GLY A 6 33.69 -68.40 -19.84
N VAL A 7 33.97 -68.13 -21.12
CA VAL A 7 34.01 -66.75 -21.65
C VAL A 7 32.65 -66.07 -21.59
N VAL A 8 31.57 -66.80 -21.93
CA VAL A 8 30.20 -66.26 -21.85
C VAL A 8 29.80 -65.98 -20.40
N LEU A 9 30.14 -66.85 -19.46
CA LEU A 9 29.81 -66.68 -18.04
C LEU A 9 30.52 -65.46 -17.43
N VAL A 10 31.79 -65.22 -17.81
CA VAL A 10 32.53 -64.02 -17.39
C VAL A 10 31.88 -62.74 -17.95
N LEU A 11 31.43 -62.76 -19.21
CA LEU A 11 30.75 -61.61 -19.82
C LEU A 11 29.45 -61.28 -19.09
N VAL A 12 28.63 -62.29 -18.78
CA VAL A 12 27.37 -62.11 -18.05
C VAL A 12 27.64 -61.61 -16.62
N GLY A 13 28.63 -62.19 -15.93
CA GLY A 13 29.04 -61.74 -14.60
C GLY A 13 29.53 -60.30 -14.59
N ALA A 14 30.28 -59.88 -15.61
CA ALA A 14 30.76 -58.50 -15.74
C ALA A 14 29.62 -57.51 -15.95
N VAL A 15 28.61 -57.85 -16.77
CA VAL A 15 27.44 -56.98 -17.00
C VAL A 15 26.61 -56.82 -15.72
N ILE A 16 26.37 -57.93 -15.00
CA ILE A 16 25.62 -57.90 -13.73
C ILE A 16 26.41 -57.13 -12.66
N GLY A 17 27.71 -57.41 -12.53
CA GLY A 17 28.59 -56.70 -11.59
C GLY A 17 28.66 -55.21 -11.86
N PHE A 18 28.70 -54.81 -13.14
CA PHE A 18 28.66 -53.40 -13.54
C PHE A 18 27.36 -52.73 -13.13
N PHE A 19 26.21 -53.39 -13.30
CA PHE A 19 24.92 -52.82 -12.92
C PHE A 19 24.79 -52.64 -11.39
N VAL A 20 25.21 -53.63 -10.60
CA VAL A 20 25.19 -53.52 -9.13
C VAL A 20 26.13 -52.44 -8.65
N ALA A 21 27.37 -52.41 -9.16
CA ALA A 21 28.34 -51.37 -8.82
C ALA A 21 27.81 -49.99 -9.22
N LYS A 22 27.20 -49.86 -10.40
CA LYS A 22 26.64 -48.60 -10.89
C LYS A 22 25.50 -48.10 -10.02
N TYR A 23 24.61 -48.98 -9.59
CA TYR A 23 23.49 -48.66 -8.71
C TYR A 23 23.99 -48.17 -7.34
N VAL A 24 24.89 -48.93 -6.71
CA VAL A 24 25.47 -48.58 -5.39
C VAL A 24 26.26 -47.26 -5.45
N TYR A 25 27.02 -47.00 -6.52
CA TYR A 25 27.76 -45.75 -6.68
C TYR A 25 26.83 -44.55 -6.89
N PHE A 26 25.75 -44.73 -7.68
CA PHE A 26 24.77 -43.67 -7.89
C PHE A 26 24.03 -43.28 -6.62
N ASP A 27 23.70 -44.24 -5.76
CA ASP A 27 23.01 -43.94 -4.50
C ASP A 27 23.92 -43.17 -3.54
N LYS A 28 25.21 -43.55 -3.43
CA LYS A 28 26.18 -42.80 -2.61
C LYS A 28 26.41 -41.37 -3.09
N GLU A 29 26.39 -41.14 -4.40
CA GLU A 29 26.53 -39.80 -4.98
C GLU A 29 25.30 -38.93 -4.69
N LYS A 30 24.09 -39.52 -4.69
CA LYS A 30 22.85 -38.83 -4.30
C LYS A 30 22.82 -38.49 -2.82
N THR A 31 23.19 -39.41 -1.93
CA THR A 31 23.23 -39.15 -0.48
C THR A 31 24.23 -38.05 -0.12
N SER A 32 25.40 -38.03 -0.77
CA SER A 32 26.42 -36.99 -0.53
C SER A 32 25.97 -35.61 -1.03
N LYS A 33 25.25 -35.57 -2.17
CA LYS A 33 24.66 -34.34 -2.71
C LYS A 33 23.48 -33.84 -1.86
N ASP A 34 22.67 -34.71 -1.28
CA ASP A 34 21.56 -34.30 -0.40
C ASP A 34 22.04 -33.80 0.98
N GLY A 35 23.10 -34.40 1.54
CA GLY A 35 23.69 -33.91 2.80
C GLY A 35 24.26 -32.48 2.68
N GLN A 36 24.85 -32.13 1.53
CA GLN A 36 25.29 -30.75 1.26
C GLN A 36 24.11 -29.78 1.09
N LYS A 37 23.03 -30.20 0.42
CA LYS A 37 21.82 -29.38 0.32
C LYS A 37 21.20 -29.11 1.68
N GLU A 38 21.14 -30.10 2.56
CA GLU A 38 20.57 -29.95 3.89
C GLU A 38 21.37 -28.96 4.75
N GLN A 39 22.70 -28.97 4.64
CA GLN A 39 23.56 -27.97 5.30
C GLN A 39 23.33 -26.56 4.75
N THR A 40 23.24 -26.40 3.43
CA THR A 40 22.95 -25.08 2.84
C THR A 40 21.56 -24.57 3.19
N LEU A 41 20.57 -25.45 3.34
CA LEU A 41 19.19 -25.08 3.70
C LEU A 41 19.11 -24.61 5.16
N LYS A 42 19.85 -25.27 6.05
CA LYS A 42 20.00 -24.85 7.46
C LYS A 42 20.65 -23.48 7.56
N ASP A 43 21.70 -23.23 6.78
CA ASP A 43 22.42 -21.94 6.80
C ASP A 43 21.54 -20.79 6.29
N VAL A 44 20.80 -21.01 5.20
CA VAL A 44 19.81 -20.05 4.67
C VAL A 44 18.67 -19.80 5.68
N MET A 45 18.20 -20.83 6.38
CA MET A 45 17.16 -20.70 7.39
C MET A 45 17.63 -19.86 8.59
N VAL A 46 18.87 -20.07 9.05
CA VAL A 46 19.47 -19.25 10.11
C VAL A 46 19.58 -17.80 9.66
N GLN A 47 20.08 -17.56 8.45
CA GLN A 47 20.19 -16.21 7.90
C GLN A 47 18.82 -15.52 7.76
N GLN A 48 17.80 -16.24 7.30
CA GLN A 48 16.43 -15.74 7.20
C GLN A 48 15.84 -15.41 8.58
N SER A 49 16.10 -16.24 9.60
CA SER A 49 15.63 -15.98 10.97
C SER A 49 16.24 -14.71 11.57
N LEU A 50 17.53 -14.45 11.35
CA LEU A 50 18.21 -13.25 11.81
C LEU A 50 17.65 -12.00 11.13
N ASN A 51 17.38 -12.07 9.82
CA ASN A 51 16.74 -10.98 9.08
C ASN A 51 15.33 -10.69 9.60
N HIS A 52 14.51 -11.71 9.85
CA HIS A 52 13.17 -11.52 10.41
C HIS A 52 13.18 -10.89 11.80
N VAL A 53 14.15 -11.23 12.65
CA VAL A 53 14.31 -10.59 13.96
C VAL A 53 14.69 -9.12 13.82
N ALA A 54 15.59 -8.78 12.90
CA ALA A 54 15.97 -7.40 12.63
C ALA A 54 14.79 -6.58 12.08
N GLU A 55 14.01 -7.16 11.16
CA GLU A 55 12.81 -6.54 10.61
C GLU A 55 11.72 -6.35 11.68
N SER A 56 11.51 -7.35 12.53
CA SER A 56 10.57 -7.26 13.67
C SER A 56 10.96 -6.15 14.64
N ARG A 57 12.26 -5.99 14.93
CA ARG A 57 12.74 -4.86 15.75
C ARG A 57 12.45 -3.52 15.11
N LYS A 58 12.68 -3.38 13.81
CA LYS A 58 12.37 -2.14 13.08
C LYS A 58 10.88 -1.80 13.14
N ILE A 59 10.01 -2.79 13.01
CA ILE A 59 8.55 -2.60 13.16
C ILE A 59 8.21 -2.14 14.58
N ALA A 60 8.83 -2.73 15.60
CA ALA A 60 8.62 -2.30 16.99
C ALA A 60 9.04 -0.85 17.22
N GLU A 61 10.20 -0.43 16.70
CA GLU A 61 10.65 0.98 16.77
C GLU A 61 9.72 1.94 16.03
N GLN A 62 9.16 1.53 14.88
CA GLN A 62 8.18 2.33 14.15
C GLN A 62 6.87 2.47 14.93
N LEU A 63 6.41 1.40 15.57
CA LEU A 63 5.21 1.41 16.40
C LEU A 63 5.38 2.34 17.61
N GLU A 64 6.55 2.32 18.25
CA GLU A 64 6.88 3.23 19.36
C GLU A 64 6.82 4.70 18.91
N LYS A 65 7.43 5.03 17.77
CA LYS A 65 7.35 6.38 17.19
C LYS A 65 5.91 6.79 16.88
N GLN A 66 5.11 5.89 16.30
CA GLN A 66 3.70 6.17 16.03
C GLN A 66 2.90 6.39 17.31
N CYS A 67 3.17 5.63 18.36
CA CYS A 67 2.56 5.82 19.67
C CYS A 67 2.92 7.20 20.25
N GLN A 68 4.19 7.59 20.18
CA GLN A 68 4.65 8.90 20.63
C GLN A 68 3.97 10.05 19.85
N THR A 69 3.86 9.95 18.53
CA THR A 69 3.12 10.92 17.72
C THR A 69 1.64 10.97 18.09
N LEU A 70 1.02 9.82 18.38
CA LEU A 70 -0.37 9.77 18.82
C LEU A 70 -0.56 10.48 20.17
N THR A 71 0.34 10.26 21.13
CA THR A 71 0.32 10.97 22.42
C THR A 71 0.44 12.48 22.22
N GLN A 72 1.38 12.95 21.40
CA GLN A 72 1.52 14.37 21.10
C GLN A 72 0.25 14.97 20.48
N ASN A 73 -0.39 14.24 19.56
CA ASN A 73 -1.66 14.70 18.99
C ASN A 73 -2.74 14.79 20.06
N LEU A 74 -2.83 13.80 20.96
CA LEU A 74 -3.79 13.81 22.06
C LEU A 74 -3.56 15.02 22.99
N ASP A 75 -2.31 15.28 23.37
CA ASP A 75 -1.93 16.42 24.22
C ASP A 75 -2.29 17.77 23.55
N ASN A 76 -2.05 17.89 22.24
CA ASN A 76 -2.43 19.06 21.45
C ASN A 76 -3.95 19.26 21.39
N TYR A 77 -4.70 18.17 21.22
CA TYR A 77 -6.17 18.20 21.25
C TYR A 77 -6.71 18.60 22.62
N GLU A 78 -6.16 18.03 23.69
CA GLU A 78 -6.54 18.38 25.07
C GLU A 78 -6.25 19.86 25.36
N SER A 79 -5.08 20.35 24.96
CA SER A 79 -4.70 21.77 25.08
C SER A 79 -5.67 22.69 24.33
N SER A 80 -6.06 22.29 23.11
CA SER A 80 -7.02 23.06 22.29
C SER A 80 -8.42 23.07 22.89
N LEU A 81 -8.86 21.94 23.47
CA LEU A 81 -10.14 21.85 24.18
C LEU A 81 -10.14 22.69 25.46
N SER A 82 -9.04 22.69 26.21
CA SER A 82 -8.87 23.54 27.39
C SER A 82 -8.94 25.02 27.03
N LEU A 83 -8.28 25.43 25.94
CA LEU A 83 -8.35 26.81 25.43
C LEU A 83 -9.78 27.17 25.06
N LEU A 84 -10.47 26.31 24.30
CA LEU A 84 -11.86 26.55 23.88
C LEU A 84 -12.82 26.65 25.07
N ASN A 85 -12.62 25.85 26.12
CA ASN A 85 -13.44 25.90 27.32
C ASN A 85 -13.16 27.16 28.16
N ALA A 86 -11.89 27.61 28.22
CA ALA A 86 -11.53 28.88 28.82
C ALA A 86 -12.15 30.07 28.05
N ASP A 87 -12.09 30.04 26.72
CA ASP A 87 -12.70 31.05 25.84
C ASP A 87 -14.24 31.06 25.93
N ALA A 88 -14.89 29.91 26.11
CA ALA A 88 -16.33 29.81 26.29
C ALA A 88 -16.83 30.46 27.60
N GLN A 89 -15.99 30.48 28.65
CA GLN A 89 -16.29 31.19 29.90
C GLN A 89 -16.06 32.71 29.80
N SER A 90 -15.25 33.17 28.83
CA SER A 90 -15.13 34.59 28.48
C SER A 90 -16.00 34.90 27.24
N SER A 91 -17.29 35.09 27.45
CA SER A 91 -18.32 35.31 26.42
C SER A 91 -18.18 36.63 25.61
N ASN A 92 -17.04 36.85 24.95
CA ASN A 92 -16.77 37.91 23.98
C ASN A 92 -15.87 37.43 22.83
N VAL A 93 -15.88 36.14 22.49
CA VAL A 93 -15.19 35.66 21.28
C VAL A 93 -15.97 36.18 20.08
N SER A 94 -15.42 37.20 19.42
CA SER A 94 -15.96 37.75 18.17
C SER A 94 -16.14 36.59 17.18
N PHE A 95 -17.35 36.44 16.63
CA PHE A 95 -17.75 35.35 15.72
C PHE A 95 -16.84 35.24 14.48
N PHE A 96 -16.07 36.31 14.23
CA PHE A 96 -15.05 36.39 13.19
C PHE A 96 -13.69 36.46 13.89
N GLY A 97 -12.81 35.50 13.60
CA GLY A 97 -11.46 35.45 14.15
C GLY A 97 -10.70 36.79 14.01
N GLU A 98 -9.62 36.96 14.77
CA GLU A 98 -8.89 38.23 14.94
C GLU A 98 -8.62 38.98 13.61
N HIS A 99 -8.37 38.25 12.53
CA HIS A 99 -8.10 38.80 11.20
C HIS A 99 -9.31 39.40 10.47
N ALA A 100 -10.54 39.03 10.82
CA ALA A 100 -11.76 39.48 10.12
C ALA A 100 -12.50 40.62 10.84
N SER A 101 -12.26 40.79 12.14
CA SER A 101 -12.82 41.90 12.94
C SER A 101 -12.52 43.31 12.38
N PRO A 102 -11.29 43.66 11.93
CA PRO A 102 -11.03 45.01 11.38
C PRO A 102 -11.75 45.27 10.05
N PHE A 103 -12.01 44.23 9.26
CA PHE A 103 -12.75 44.38 7.99
C PHE A 103 -14.25 44.60 8.19
N LEU A 104 -14.81 44.15 9.31
CA LEU A 104 -16.22 44.37 9.64
C LEU A 104 -16.44 45.75 10.26
N GLN A 105 -15.57 46.17 11.19
CA GLN A 105 -15.65 47.51 11.77
C GLN A 105 -15.49 48.61 10.71
N ASN A 106 -14.66 48.38 9.69
CA ASN A 106 -14.45 49.34 8.61
C ASN A 106 -15.56 49.34 7.54
N LYS A 107 -16.50 48.36 7.57
CA LYS A 107 -17.63 48.27 6.62
C LYS A 107 -18.93 48.90 7.12
N GLU A 108 -18.97 49.38 8.35
CA GLU A 108 -20.09 50.16 8.91
C GLU A 108 -20.21 51.57 8.29
N GLN A 109 -19.30 51.96 7.39
CA GLN A 109 -19.51 53.14 6.57
C GLN A 109 -20.65 52.84 5.60
N LYS A 110 -21.87 53.37 5.88
CA LYS A 110 -23.09 53.20 5.08
C LYS A 110 -22.82 53.31 3.58
N VAL A 111 -22.51 52.18 2.94
CA VAL A 111 -22.50 52.08 1.50
C VAL A 111 -23.97 52.01 1.11
N THR A 112 -24.49 53.12 0.59
CA THR A 112 -25.77 53.12 -0.12
C THR A 112 -25.62 52.12 -1.26
N ARG A 113 -26.13 50.91 -1.09
CA ARG A 113 -26.21 49.93 -2.17
C ARG A 113 -27.12 50.53 -3.23
N GLU A 114 -26.55 50.89 -4.37
CA GLU A 114 -27.28 50.98 -5.63
C GLU A 114 -28.04 49.66 -5.77
N LYS A 115 -29.38 49.74 -5.87
CA LYS A 115 -30.21 48.56 -6.11
C LYS A 115 -29.92 48.13 -7.53
N ASP A 116 -28.95 47.23 -7.69
CA ASP A 116 -28.70 46.58 -8.96
C ASP A 116 -29.98 45.84 -9.37
N SER A 117 -30.52 46.21 -10.53
CA SER A 117 -31.76 45.68 -11.07
C SER A 117 -31.66 44.16 -11.16
N ALA A 118 -32.53 43.47 -10.41
CA ALA A 118 -32.65 42.01 -10.35
C ALA A 118 -33.18 41.37 -11.66
N ASP A 119 -32.91 41.97 -12.81
CA ASP A 119 -33.37 41.51 -14.12
C ASP A 119 -32.35 40.60 -14.83
N VAL A 120 -31.16 40.44 -14.26
CA VAL A 120 -30.17 39.47 -14.75
C VAL A 120 -30.13 38.28 -13.82
N GLN A 121 -30.88 37.24 -14.17
CA GLN A 121 -30.70 35.92 -13.56
C GLN A 121 -29.29 35.43 -13.92
N PRO A 122 -28.53 34.87 -12.96
CA PRO A 122 -27.22 34.31 -13.26
C PRO A 122 -27.37 33.21 -14.31
N LEU A 123 -26.45 33.18 -15.28
CA LEU A 123 -26.44 32.09 -16.27
C LEU A 123 -26.30 30.75 -15.53
N ASP A 124 -27.35 29.94 -15.58
CA ASP A 124 -27.34 28.58 -15.07
C ASP A 124 -26.52 27.70 -16.03
N PHE A 125 -25.34 27.27 -15.56
CA PHE A 125 -24.45 26.39 -16.31
C PHE A 125 -24.80 24.90 -16.15
N SER A 126 -25.97 24.55 -15.58
CA SER A 126 -26.45 23.17 -15.44
C SER A 126 -26.55 22.40 -16.76
N ASN A 127 -26.68 23.09 -17.89
CA ASN A 127 -26.67 22.47 -19.23
C ASN A 127 -25.28 22.25 -19.83
N GLN A 128 -24.20 22.70 -19.16
CA GLN A 128 -22.83 22.42 -19.59
C GLN A 128 -22.21 21.44 -18.61
N SER A 129 -22.01 20.20 -19.05
CA SER A 129 -21.29 19.19 -18.27
C SER A 129 -19.86 19.65 -18.02
N SER A 130 -19.60 20.29 -16.89
CA SER A 130 -18.25 20.66 -16.44
C SER A 130 -17.58 19.44 -15.80
N GLY A 131 -17.21 18.48 -16.64
CA GLY A 131 -16.53 17.26 -16.23
C GLY A 131 -15.76 16.64 -17.40
N LEU A 132 -14.80 15.76 -17.07
CA LEU A 132 -13.94 15.02 -18.02
C LEU A 132 -14.69 14.07 -18.98
N PHE A 133 -16.02 14.07 -18.94
CA PHE A 133 -16.89 13.30 -19.83
C PHE A 133 -17.85 14.27 -20.52
N SER A 134 -17.42 14.86 -21.64
CA SER A 134 -18.31 15.54 -22.56
C SER A 134 -19.22 14.49 -23.22
N GLY A 135 -20.50 14.49 -22.86
CA GLY A 135 -21.51 13.66 -23.54
C GLY A 135 -21.54 14.00 -25.02
N SER A 136 -21.30 13.01 -25.87
CA SER A 136 -21.34 13.15 -27.32
C SER A 136 -22.75 13.54 -27.78
N GLU A 137 -22.93 14.80 -28.15
CA GLU A 137 -24.14 15.30 -28.80
C GLU A 137 -24.18 14.77 -30.24
N ASN A 138 -24.82 13.63 -30.45
CA ASN A 138 -25.28 13.20 -31.77
C ASN A 138 -26.41 12.19 -31.64
N VAL A 139 -27.62 12.67 -31.35
CA VAL A 139 -28.84 12.03 -31.87
C VAL A 139 -29.83 13.13 -32.25
N ARG A 140 -29.86 13.49 -33.53
CA ARG A 140 -30.98 14.23 -34.12
C ARG A 140 -32.20 13.29 -34.15
N PRO A 141 -33.34 13.64 -33.55
CA PRO A 141 -34.57 12.89 -33.81
C PRO A 141 -35.13 13.30 -35.18
N GLU A 142 -35.26 12.31 -36.07
CA GLU A 142 -36.03 12.42 -37.31
C GLU A 142 -37.47 12.87 -37.01
N LYS A 143 -37.92 13.91 -37.71
CA LYS A 143 -39.35 14.23 -37.80
C LYS A 143 -40.05 13.10 -38.56
N GLN A 144 -40.85 12.30 -37.88
CA GLN A 144 -41.90 11.53 -38.55
C GLN A 144 -43.04 12.47 -38.93
N SER A 145 -43.24 12.64 -40.23
CA SER A 145 -44.38 13.32 -40.84
C SER A 145 -45.66 12.52 -40.59
N LYS A 146 -46.74 13.22 -40.25
CA LYS A 146 -48.11 12.81 -40.58
C LYS A 146 -48.37 13.06 -42.07
#